data_AF-A0A0Q8TTT7-F1
#
_entry.id   AF-A0A0Q8TTT7-F1
#
_cell.length_a   1.000
_cell.length_b   1.000
_cell.length_c   1.000
_cell.angle_alpha   90.00
_cell.angle_beta   90.00
_cell.angle_gamma   90.00
#
_symmetry.space_group_name_H-M   'P 1'
#
loop_
_entity.id
_entity.type
_entity.pdbx_description
1 polymer ?
#
loop_
_entity_poly.entity_id
_entity_poly.type
_entity_poly.pdbx_seq_one_letter_code
_entity_poly.pdbx_strand_id
1 'polypeptide(L)'
;MRTQSETFKFTRARKVAHGRFAHANTDAIGVLQFWTALGAGRSGEILSEPDDEWLVARVTYPLQQGMLATSELHQCCVARGIMRESVEE
;
A
#
# COMPACT_ATOMS: atom_id res chain seq x y z
N MET A 1 -12.27 19.01 4.52
CA MET A 1 -12.39 18.13 3.32
C MET A 1 -12.80 16.76 3.82
N ARG A 2 -13.84 16.13 3.26
CA ARG A 2 -14.27 14.80 3.72
C ARG A 2 -13.35 13.73 3.13
N THR A 3 -12.90 12.80 3.97
CA THR A 3 -12.01 11.69 3.60
C THR A 3 -12.70 10.36 3.82
N GLN A 4 -12.18 9.32 3.18
CA GLN A 4 -12.50 7.92 3.41
C GLN A 4 -11.23 7.19 3.80
N SER A 5 -11.36 6.22 4.71
CA SER A 5 -10.26 5.37 5.14
C SER A 5 -10.63 3.91 4.99
N GLU A 6 -9.68 3.10 4.54
CA GLU A 6 -9.82 1.65 4.37
C GLU A 6 -8.55 0.96 4.87
N THR A 7 -8.71 -0.21 5.48
CA THR A 7 -7.56 -1.01 5.97
C THR A 7 -7.29 -2.15 5.02
N PHE A 8 -6.03 -2.31 4.63
CA PHE A 8 -5.59 -3.35 3.71
C PHE A 8 -4.40 -4.13 4.29
N LYS A 9 -4.33 -5.41 3.92
CA LYS A 9 -3.12 -6.23 4.02
C LYS A 9 -2.41 -6.20 2.68
N PHE A 10 -1.09 -6.05 2.72
CA PHE A 10 -0.23 -6.04 1.55
C PHE A 10 0.86 -7.09 1.72
N THR A 11 1.16 -7.89 0.70
CA THR A 11 2.32 -8.79 0.77
C THR A 11 3.59 -7.97 0.86
N ARG A 12 4.53 -8.38 1.70
CA ARG A 12 5.90 -7.85 1.70
C ARG A 12 6.73 -8.56 0.63
N ALA A 13 7.66 -7.85 0.02
CA ALA A 13 8.64 -8.50 -0.84
C ALA A 13 9.49 -9.44 0.03
N ARG A 14 9.51 -10.75 -0.29
CA ARG A 14 10.36 -11.72 0.41
C ARG A 14 11.80 -11.21 0.41
N LYS A 15 12.45 -11.15 1.58
CA LYS A 15 13.91 -11.01 1.68
C LYS A 15 14.54 -12.18 0.93
N VAL A 16 14.82 -12.03 -0.35
CA VAL A 16 15.57 -13.04 -1.09
C VAL A 16 16.97 -13.03 -0.48
N ALA A 17 17.37 -14.13 0.16
CA ALA A 17 18.57 -14.23 0.98
C ALA A 17 19.89 -14.02 0.21
N HIS A 18 19.86 -13.73 -1.08
CA HIS A 18 21.05 -13.54 -1.92
C HIS A 18 20.92 -12.32 -2.81
N GLY A 19 21.62 -11.25 -2.42
CA GLY A 19 21.83 -10.06 -3.23
C GLY A 19 21.43 -8.79 -2.52
N ARG A 20 22.39 -7.88 -2.32
CA ARG A 20 22.29 -6.54 -1.71
C ARG A 20 21.29 -5.56 -2.40
N PHE A 21 20.35 -6.06 -3.20
CA PHE A 21 19.43 -5.26 -4.02
C PHE A 21 17.98 -5.79 -3.98
N ALA A 22 17.53 -6.37 -2.88
CA ALA A 22 16.09 -6.59 -2.67
C ALA A 22 15.40 -5.21 -2.67
N HIS A 23 14.75 -4.88 -3.77
CA HIS A 23 14.43 -3.52 -4.18
C HIS A 23 13.55 -2.79 -3.17
N ALA A 24 14.04 -1.64 -2.68
CA ALA A 24 13.25 -0.67 -1.90
C ALA A 24 11.94 -0.24 -2.58
N ASN A 25 11.79 -0.51 -3.88
CA ASN A 25 10.63 -0.16 -4.70
C ASN A 25 9.63 -1.29 -4.93
N THR A 26 9.91 -2.52 -4.48
CA THR A 26 8.99 -3.68 -4.63
C THR A 26 8.28 -4.07 -3.33
N ASP A 27 8.62 -3.45 -2.19
CA ASP A 27 7.92 -3.71 -0.93
C ASP A 27 6.63 -2.88 -0.82
N ALA A 28 5.68 -3.35 -0.01
CA ALA A 28 4.40 -2.69 0.24
C ALA A 28 4.56 -1.24 0.75
N ILE A 29 5.63 -0.96 1.51
CA ILE A 29 5.99 0.39 1.95
C ILE A 29 6.24 1.30 0.74
N GLY A 30 6.99 0.83 -0.24
CA GLY A 30 7.27 1.58 -1.46
C GLY A 30 6.01 1.84 -2.30
N VAL A 31 5.08 0.88 -2.34
CA VAL A 31 3.75 1.07 -2.96
C VAL A 31 2.99 2.21 -2.29
N LEU A 32 2.91 2.19 -0.94
CA LEU A 32 2.16 3.20 -0.18
C LEU A 32 2.76 4.59 -0.32
N GLN A 33 4.10 4.69 -0.30
CA GLN A 33 4.81 5.96 -0.51
C GLN A 33 4.54 6.52 -1.91
N PHE A 34 4.64 5.69 -2.94
CA PHE A 34 4.37 6.11 -4.31
C PHE A 34 2.91 6.53 -4.49
N TRP A 35 1.96 5.74 -4.01
CA TRP A 35 0.53 6.06 -4.09
C TRP A 35 0.16 7.36 -3.35
N THR A 36 0.79 7.61 -2.20
CA THR A 36 0.62 8.85 -1.43
C THR A 36 1.10 10.07 -2.23
N ALA A 37 2.20 9.92 -3.00
CA ALA A 37 2.73 11.00 -3.83
C ALA A 37 1.87 11.30 -5.07
N LEU A 38 1.01 10.39 -5.52
CA LEU A 38 0.16 10.59 -6.71
C LEU A 38 -1.02 11.54 -6.46
N GLY A 39 -1.44 11.75 -5.22
CA GLY A 39 -2.65 12.54 -4.94
C GLY A 39 -2.56 13.37 -3.67
N ALA A 40 -2.86 14.66 -3.80
CA ALA A 40 -2.95 15.56 -2.65
C ALA A 40 -4.01 15.08 -1.64
N GLY A 41 -3.63 15.05 -0.37
CA GLY A 41 -4.51 14.63 0.74
C GLY A 41 -4.65 13.12 0.90
N ARG A 42 -3.84 12.31 0.21
CA ARG A 42 -3.71 10.88 0.46
C ARG A 42 -2.70 10.63 1.57
N SER A 43 -2.87 9.52 2.30
CA SER A 43 -1.90 9.06 3.30
C SER A 43 -2.02 7.57 3.54
N GLY A 44 -0.90 6.91 3.80
CA GLY A 44 -0.84 5.54 4.31
C GLY A 44 -0.28 5.51 5.73
N GLU A 45 -1.03 4.92 6.67
CA GLU A 45 -0.64 4.69 8.07
C GLU A 45 -0.40 3.20 8.27
N ILE A 46 0.81 2.80 8.68
CA ILE A 46 1.12 1.41 9.00
C ILE A 46 0.53 1.09 10.39
N LEU A 47 -0.44 0.19 10.45
CA LEU A 47 -1.13 -0.18 11.69
C LEU A 47 -0.42 -1.31 12.44
N SER A 48 0.19 -2.22 11.69
CA SER A 48 0.93 -3.35 12.24
C SER A 48 1.93 -3.84 11.19
N GLU A 49 3.06 -4.33 11.68
CA GLU A 49 3.99 -5.17 10.91
C GLU A 49 3.86 -6.63 11.40
N PRO A 50 2.67 -7.27 11.38
CA PRO A 50 2.56 -8.61 11.92
C PRO A 50 3.03 -9.56 10.82
N ASP A 51 4.24 -10.07 11.01
CA ASP A 51 4.95 -11.05 10.18
C ASP A 51 5.75 -10.50 8.98
N ASP A 52 6.86 -11.20 8.67
CA ASP A 52 7.75 -10.92 7.55
C ASP A 52 7.04 -11.00 6.17
N GLU A 53 5.82 -11.53 6.13
CA GLU A 53 5.06 -11.77 4.90
C GLU A 53 4.01 -10.70 4.59
N TRP A 54 3.49 -9.99 5.61
CA TRP A 54 2.36 -9.07 5.44
C TRP A 54 2.57 -7.73 6.13
N LEU A 55 2.12 -6.66 5.47
CA LEU A 55 2.05 -5.31 6.02
C LEU A 55 0.57 -4.91 6.13
N VAL A 56 0.13 -4.49 7.31
CA VAL A 56 -1.23 -3.95 7.49
C VAL A 56 -1.15 -2.43 7.52
N ALA A 57 -1.83 -1.78 6.58
CA ALA A 57 -1.89 -0.33 6.53
C ALA A 57 -3.30 0.18 6.29
N ARG A 58 -3.61 1.31 6.94
CA ARG A 58 -4.77 2.12 6.67
C ARG A 58 -4.41 3.12 5.59
N VAL A 59 -5.17 3.15 4.51
CA VAL A 59 -5.07 4.19 3.49
C VAL A 59 -6.20 5.17 3.70
N THR A 60 -5.91 6.46 3.58
CA THR A 60 -6.88 7.55 3.67
C THR A 60 -6.78 8.41 2.43
N TYR A 61 -7.91 8.77 1.84
CA TYR A 61 -7.98 9.60 0.65
C TYR A 61 -9.22 10.49 0.65
N PRO A 62 -9.24 11.61 -0.10
CA PRO A 62 -10.43 12.45 -0.21
C PRO A 62 -11.59 11.70 -0.89
N LEU A 63 -12.82 11.86 -0.40
CA LEU A 63 -14.01 11.17 -0.95
C LEU A 63 -14.19 11.39 -2.46
N GLN A 64 -13.88 12.61 -2.93
CA GLN A 64 -13.97 12.99 -4.34
C GLN A 64 -13.02 12.17 -5.24
N GLN A 65 -11.96 11.60 -4.67
CA GLN A 65 -10.98 10.78 -5.37
C GLN A 65 -11.26 9.28 -5.25
N GLY A 66 -12.33 8.82 -4.59
CA GLY A 66 -12.49 7.42 -4.18
C GLY A 66 -12.21 6.37 -5.28
N MET A 67 -12.85 6.50 -6.45
CA MET A 67 -12.61 5.58 -7.58
C MET A 67 -11.18 5.69 -8.15
N LEU A 68 -10.63 6.91 -8.25
CA LEU A 68 -9.29 7.13 -8.78
C LEU A 68 -8.23 6.57 -7.81
N ALA A 69 -8.34 6.92 -6.53
CA ALA A 69 -7.43 6.53 -5.48
C ALA A 69 -7.35 5.01 -5.31
N THR A 70 -8.50 4.31 -5.36
CA THR A 70 -8.56 2.84 -5.28
C THR A 70 -7.99 2.16 -6.53
N SER A 71 -8.30 2.68 -7.73
CA SER A 71 -7.77 2.17 -9.00
C SER A 71 -6.25 2.33 -9.10
N GLU A 72 -5.73 3.51 -8.76
CA GLU A 72 -4.29 3.77 -8.77
C GLU A 72 -3.56 2.93 -7.72
N LEU A 73 -4.14 2.76 -6.52
CA LEU A 73 -3.57 1.86 -5.51
C LEU A 73 -3.46 0.43 -6.04
N HIS A 74 -4.52 -0.07 -6.69
CA HIS A 74 -4.50 -1.40 -7.31
C HIS A 74 -3.43 -1.52 -8.39
N GLN A 75 -3.33 -0.54 -9.30
CA GLN A 75 -2.28 -0.52 -10.33
C GLN A 75 -0.87 -0.49 -9.72
N CYS A 76 -0.66 0.28 -8.66
CA CYS A 76 0.62 0.35 -7.97
C CYS A 76 1.01 -1.00 -7.35
N CYS A 77 0.04 -1.74 -6.80
CA CYS A 77 0.24 -3.08 -6.27
C CYS A 77 0.58 -4.07 -7.38
N VAL A 78 -0.23 -4.13 -8.45
CA VAL A 78 -0.03 -5.04 -9.60
C VAL A 78 1.32 -4.81 -10.27
N ALA A 79 1.70 -3.56 -10.52
CA ALA A 79 2.97 -3.22 -11.15
C ALA A 79 4.22 -3.68 -10.36
N ARG A 80 4.06 -3.98 -9.07
CA ARG A 80 5.13 -4.43 -8.17
C ARG A 80 4.95 -5.87 -7.69
N GLY A 81 3.95 -6.59 -8.20
CA GLY A 81 3.65 -7.96 -7.78
C GLY A 81 3.19 -8.05 -6.32
N ILE A 82 2.59 -6.99 -5.79
CA ILE A 82 2.06 -6.96 -4.42
C ILE A 82 0.60 -7.37 -4.44
N MET A 83 0.23 -8.37 -3.63
CA MET A 83 -1.18 -8.67 -3.37
C MET A 83 -1.71 -7.72 -2.31
N ARG A 84 -2.96 -7.27 -2.50
CA ARG A 84 -3.68 -6.39 -1.58
C ARG A 84 -5.03 -7.00 -1.27
N GLU A 85 -5.34 -7.13 0.02
CA GLU A 85 -6.61 -7.67 0.52
C GLU A 85 -7.24 -6.69 1.50
N SER A 86 -8.55 -6.46 1.40
CA SER A 86 -9.29 -5.66 2.38
C SER A 86 -9.38 -6.40 3.71
N VAL A 87 -9.15 -5.68 4.81
CA VAL A 87 -9.47 -6.19 6.14
C VAL A 87 -10.93 -5.80 6.43
N GLU A 88 -11.82 -6.78 6.38
CA GLU A 88 -13.17 -6.62 6.91
C GLU A 88 -13.06 -6.57 8.45
N GLU A 89 -13.71 -5.57 9.07
CA GLU A 89 -13.87 -5.50 10.53
C GLU A 89 -14.82 -6.59 11.04
#